data_AF-A0A4U0WRI6-F1
#
_entry.id   AF-A0A4U0WRI6-F1
#
_cell.length_a   1.000
_cell.length_b   1.000
_cell.length_c   1.000
_cell.angle_alpha   90.00
_cell.angle_beta   90.00
_cell.angle_gamma   90.00
#
_symmetry.space_group_name_H-M   'P 1'
#
loop_
_entity.id
_entity.type
_entity.pdbx_description
1 polymer ?
#
loop_
_entity_poly.entity_id
_entity_poly.type
_entity_poly.pdbx_seq_one_letter_code
_entity_poly.pdbx_strand_id
1 'polypeptide(L)'
;MGVTGLWQILQPSARPIKIETLNRKRLAVDASIWIYQFLKAVRDKEGNALRNSHVVGFFRRICKLLFFGIKPVFVFDGGAPALKRQTISARKRRREGRRADAVRTAGKLLAVQMQRRAEEEEQRRKDEGEGGRRRRDVEEEEEAVPEEGLVYVDELQMSQAERQQNR
;
A
#
# COMPACT_ATOMS: atom_id res chain seq x y z
N MET A 1 2.94 4.78 26.35
CA MET A 1 2.94 5.58 27.60
C MET A 1 3.99 4.95 28.48
N GLY A 2 4.92 5.72 29.05
CA GLY A 2 6.10 5.21 29.75
C GLY A 2 7.40 5.77 29.20
N VAL A 3 8.52 5.33 29.75
CA VAL A 3 9.88 5.69 29.33
C VAL A 3 10.26 4.88 28.10
N THR A 4 10.78 5.55 27.07
CA THR A 4 11.20 4.90 25.81
C THR A 4 12.42 4.02 26.05
N GLY A 5 12.37 2.76 25.58
CA GLY A 5 13.49 1.81 25.68
C GLY A 5 13.62 1.09 27.03
N LEU A 6 12.87 1.51 28.06
CA LEU A 6 13.04 0.98 29.42
C LEU A 6 12.89 -0.55 29.52
N TRP A 7 11.92 -1.13 28.81
CA TRP A 7 11.67 -2.57 28.85
C TRP A 7 12.83 -3.40 28.31
N GLN A 8 13.56 -2.92 27.30
CA GLN A 8 14.72 -3.64 26.74
C GLN A 8 15.84 -3.76 27.77
N ILE A 9 15.99 -2.73 28.60
CA ILE A 9 16.98 -2.69 29.68
C ILE A 9 16.57 -3.60 30.85
N LEU A 10 15.27 -3.60 31.22
CA LEU A 10 14.77 -4.37 32.37
C LEU A 10 14.48 -5.84 32.07
N GLN A 11 14.43 -6.24 30.79
CA GLN A 11 14.08 -7.61 30.39
C GLN A 11 14.93 -8.69 31.09
N PRO A 12 16.27 -8.56 31.25
CA PRO A 12 17.08 -9.57 31.92
C PRO A 12 16.72 -9.78 33.39
N SER A 13 16.08 -8.79 34.03
CA SER A 13 15.65 -8.87 35.43
C SER A 13 14.22 -9.42 35.59
N ALA A 14 13.51 -9.70 34.49
CA ALA A 14 12.13 -10.18 34.54
C ALA A 14 12.06 -11.64 35.06
N ARG A 15 11.13 -11.90 35.98
CA ARG A 15 10.86 -13.25 36.49
C ARG A 15 9.51 -13.74 35.98
N PRO A 16 9.45 -14.84 35.20
CA PRO A 16 8.18 -15.39 34.76
C PRO A 16 7.43 -15.97 35.96
N ILE A 17 6.16 -15.63 36.08
CA ILE A 17 5.26 -16.17 37.11
C ILE A 17 4.03 -16.78 36.45
N LYS A 18 3.57 -17.92 36.98
CA LYS A 18 2.29 -18.53 36.60
C LYS A 18 1.15 -17.70 37.19
N ILE A 19 0.10 -17.43 36.43
CA ILE A 19 -0.99 -16.52 36.85
C ILE A 19 -1.76 -17.11 38.04
N GLU A 20 -1.81 -18.43 38.15
CA GLU A 20 -2.44 -19.19 39.23
C GLU A 20 -1.82 -18.87 40.60
N THR A 21 -0.55 -18.45 40.63
CA THR A 21 0.15 -18.04 41.87
C THR A 21 -0.39 -16.72 42.45
N LEU A 22 -1.17 -15.97 41.66
CA LEU A 22 -1.79 -14.70 42.06
C LEU A 22 -3.18 -14.89 42.71
N ASN A 23 -3.60 -16.13 42.95
CA ASN A 23 -4.88 -16.41 43.60
C ASN A 23 -5.00 -15.72 44.96
N ARG A 24 -6.16 -15.10 45.20
CA ARG A 24 -6.51 -14.28 46.37
C ARG A 24 -5.64 -13.04 46.60
N LYS A 25 -4.70 -12.72 45.69
CA LYS A 25 -3.90 -11.49 45.79
C LYS A 25 -4.72 -10.28 45.38
N ARG A 26 -4.50 -9.15 46.06
CA ARG A 26 -5.02 -7.84 45.68
C ARG A 26 -4.05 -7.21 44.69
N LEU A 27 -4.52 -6.88 43.49
CA LEU A 27 -3.69 -6.29 42.44
C LEU A 27 -4.27 -4.95 41.99
N ALA A 28 -3.45 -3.90 42.03
CA ALA A 28 -3.78 -2.63 41.41
C ALA A 28 -3.67 -2.76 39.88
N VAL A 29 -4.74 -2.40 39.18
CA VAL A 29 -4.83 -2.48 37.72
C VAL A 29 -4.97 -1.07 37.17
N ASP A 30 -3.98 -0.63 36.39
CA ASP A 30 -4.09 0.61 35.62
C ASP A 30 -5.14 0.45 34.51
N ALA A 31 -6.31 1.05 34.76
CA ALA A 31 -7.46 1.03 33.87
C ALA A 31 -7.40 2.14 32.81
N SER A 32 -6.61 3.19 33.05
CA SER A 32 -6.53 4.36 32.18
C SER A 32 -6.02 3.99 30.78
N ILE A 33 -5.01 3.11 30.73
CA ILE A 33 -4.42 2.64 29.49
C ILE A 33 -5.33 1.63 28.76
N TRP A 34 -6.15 0.86 29.49
CA TRP A 34 -7.06 -0.13 28.90
C TRP A 34 -8.08 0.52 27.98
N ILE A 35 -8.71 1.61 28.43
CA ILE A 35 -9.71 2.33 27.63
C ILE A 35 -9.08 2.78 26.30
N TYR A 36 -7.93 3.46 26.36
CA TYR A 36 -7.25 3.93 25.16
C TYR A 36 -6.86 2.78 24.22
N GLN A 37 -6.36 1.66 24.76
CA GLN A 37 -6.01 0.47 23.99
C GLN A 37 -7.24 -0.12 23.29
N PHE A 38 -8.36 -0.32 23.99
CA PHE A 38 -9.57 -0.88 23.38
C PHE A 38 -10.16 0.03 22.30
N LEU A 39 -10.12 1.35 22.52
CA LEU A 39 -10.57 2.33 21.53
C LEU A 39 -9.66 2.42 20.31
N LYS A 40 -8.40 1.98 20.38
CA LYS A 40 -7.44 2.05 19.26
C LYS A 40 -7.17 0.72 18.58
N ALA A 41 -7.16 -0.38 19.33
CA ALA A 41 -6.79 -1.70 18.86
C ALA A 41 -7.97 -2.50 18.29
N VAL A 42 -9.18 -2.33 18.83
CA VAL A 42 -10.35 -3.07 18.34
C VAL A 42 -10.96 -2.30 17.17
N ARG A 43 -10.84 -2.88 15.97
CA ARG A 43 -11.35 -2.34 14.72
C ARG A 43 -12.16 -3.39 14.00
N ASP A 44 -13.18 -2.95 13.28
CA ASP A 44 -13.92 -3.82 12.36
C ASP A 44 -13.06 -4.15 11.13
N LYS A 45 -13.51 -5.09 10.30
CA LYS A 45 -12.82 -5.48 9.06
C LYS A 45 -12.61 -4.29 8.12
N GLU A 46 -13.52 -3.32 8.17
CA GLU A 46 -13.50 -2.07 7.39
C GLU A 46 -12.63 -0.98 8.06
N GLY A 47 -11.98 -1.29 9.18
CA GLY A 47 -11.08 -0.36 9.89
C GLY A 47 -11.81 0.67 10.77
N ASN A 48 -13.12 0.53 10.97
CA ASN A 48 -13.91 1.39 11.83
C ASN A 48 -13.72 1.03 13.32
N ALA A 49 -13.80 2.02 14.20
CA ALA A 49 -13.74 1.77 15.64
C ALA A 49 -15.03 1.08 16.11
N LEU A 50 -14.88 -0.09 16.73
CA LEU A 50 -16.04 -0.83 17.23
C LEU A 50 -16.68 -0.07 18.40
N ARG A 51 -17.99 0.17 18.32
CA ARG A 51 -18.76 0.79 19.40
C ARG A 51 -18.66 -0.06 20.67
N ASN A 52 -18.50 0.61 21.82
CA ASN A 52 -18.42 -0.03 23.15
C ASN A 52 -17.31 -1.09 23.31
N SER A 53 -16.26 -1.04 22.49
CA SER A 53 -15.13 -1.98 22.56
C SER A 53 -14.46 -2.04 23.94
N HIS A 54 -14.44 -0.89 24.64
CA HIS A 54 -13.92 -0.77 26.00
C HIS A 54 -14.76 -1.59 27.00
N VAL A 55 -16.08 -1.60 26.91
CA VAL A 55 -16.95 -2.37 27.83
C VAL A 55 -16.69 -3.87 27.68
N VAL A 56 -16.73 -4.37 26.43
CA VAL A 56 -16.47 -5.78 26.13
C VAL A 56 -15.05 -6.18 26.56
N GLY A 57 -14.08 -5.32 26.30
CA GLY A 57 -12.68 -5.52 26.68
C GLY A 57 -12.48 -5.59 28.19
N PHE A 58 -13.08 -4.66 28.94
CA PHE A 58 -13.05 -4.65 30.40
C PHE A 58 -13.72 -5.90 30.97
N PHE A 59 -14.92 -6.23 30.50
CA PHE A 59 -15.67 -7.39 30.95
C PHE A 59 -14.84 -8.67 30.83
N ARG A 60 -14.28 -8.93 29.64
CA ARG A 60 -13.41 -10.11 29.41
C ARG A 60 -12.19 -10.14 30.34
N ARG A 61 -11.54 -9.00 30.56
CA ARG A 61 -10.37 -8.92 31.45
C ARG A 61 -10.75 -9.12 32.91
N ILE A 62 -11.88 -8.56 33.36
CA ILE A 62 -12.40 -8.76 34.72
C ILE A 62 -12.72 -10.24 34.93
N CYS A 63 -13.45 -10.89 34.01
CA CYS A 63 -13.75 -12.31 34.08
C CYS A 63 -12.47 -13.14 34.21
N LYS A 64 -11.42 -12.83 33.42
CA LYS A 64 -10.14 -13.52 33.49
C LYS A 64 -9.46 -13.34 34.86
N LEU A 65 -9.44 -12.13 35.41
CA LEU A 65 -8.83 -11.88 36.72
C LEU A 65 -9.57 -12.63 37.83
N LEU A 66 -10.90 -12.57 37.83
CA LEU A 66 -11.73 -13.26 38.81
C LEU A 66 -11.65 -14.78 38.68
N PHE A 67 -11.51 -15.31 37.46
CA PHE A 67 -11.31 -16.74 37.19
C PHE A 67 -10.07 -17.28 37.92
N PHE A 68 -8.96 -16.52 37.95
CA PHE A 68 -7.76 -16.87 38.70
C PHE A 68 -7.83 -16.49 40.19
N GLY A 69 -8.98 -16.05 40.70
CA GLY A 69 -9.20 -15.66 42.09
C GLY A 69 -8.48 -14.37 42.50
N ILE A 70 -8.05 -13.55 41.53
CA ILE A 70 -7.43 -12.25 41.79
C ILE A 70 -8.50 -11.26 42.27
N LYS A 71 -8.15 -10.39 43.21
CA LYS A 71 -8.98 -9.28 43.69
C LYS A 71 -8.51 -7.96 43.08
N PRO A 72 -9.01 -7.56 41.89
CA PRO A 72 -8.52 -6.36 41.22
C PRO A 72 -8.99 -5.08 41.91
N VAL A 73 -8.11 -4.09 41.98
CA VAL A 73 -8.40 -2.71 42.37
C VAL A 73 -8.09 -1.83 41.17
N PHE A 74 -9.12 -1.32 40.51
CA PHE A 74 -8.94 -0.49 39.31
C PHE A 74 -8.53 0.93 39.69
N VAL A 75 -7.45 1.41 39.09
CA VAL A 75 -6.91 2.76 39.27
C VAL A 75 -7.03 3.49 37.94
N PHE A 76 -7.66 4.67 37.99
CA PHE A 76 -7.79 5.56 36.85
C PHE A 76 -6.91 6.78 37.04
N ASP A 77 -6.30 7.25 35.94
CA ASP A 77 -5.60 8.52 35.92
C ASP A 77 -6.59 9.66 36.21
N GLY A 78 -6.22 10.56 37.12
CA GLY A 78 -6.90 11.84 37.29
C GLY A 78 -6.37 12.90 36.30
N GLY A 79 -6.41 14.16 36.71
CA GLY A 79 -5.84 15.26 35.94
C GLY A 79 -4.34 15.07 35.67
N ALA A 80 -3.92 15.11 34.41
CA ALA A 80 -2.51 15.03 34.05
C ALA A 80 -1.72 16.24 34.59
N PRO A 81 -0.56 16.08 35.23
CA PRO A 81 0.28 17.19 35.69
C PRO A 81 0.73 18.12 34.55
N ALA A 82 1.07 19.38 34.88
CA ALA A 82 1.45 20.40 33.90
C ALA A 82 2.54 19.93 32.92
N LEU A 83 3.59 19.30 33.44
CA LEU A 83 4.69 18.76 32.62
C LEU A 83 4.23 17.66 31.64
N LYS A 84 3.35 16.75 32.08
CA LYS A 84 2.77 15.70 31.24
C LYS A 84 1.91 16.32 30.14
N ARG A 85 1.11 17.35 30.46
CA ARG A 85 0.26 18.07 29.49
C ARG A 85 1.08 18.74 28.38
N GLN A 86 2.13 19.48 28.75
CA GLN A 86 3.01 20.15 27.77
C GLN A 86 3.65 19.13 26.83
N THR A 87 4.15 18.02 27.39
CA THR A 87 4.77 16.94 26.60
C THR A 87 3.78 16.24 25.66
N ILE A 88 2.55 15.99 26.12
CA ILE A 88 1.49 15.42 25.29
C ILE A 88 1.15 16.36 24.13
N SER A 89 1.00 17.66 24.40
CA SER A 89 0.72 18.66 23.37
C SER A 89 1.83 18.74 22.31
N ALA A 90 3.09 18.80 22.75
CA ALA A 90 4.24 18.80 21.84
C ALA A 90 4.28 17.54 20.96
N ARG A 91 3.99 16.36 21.53
CA ARG A 91 3.91 15.10 20.77
C ARG A 91 2.76 15.11 19.77
N LYS A 92 1.60 15.67 20.13
CA LYS A 92 0.44 15.81 19.22
C LYS A 92 0.79 16.70 18.03
N ARG A 93 1.37 17.88 18.28
CA ARG A 93 1.81 18.81 17.22
C ARG A 93 2.82 18.18 16.25
N ARG A 94 3.81 17.44 16.77
CA ARG A 94 4.80 16.71 15.94
C ARG A 94 4.19 15.58 15.10
N ARG A 95 3.08 14.98 15.52
CA ARG A 95 2.37 13.95 14.74
C ARG A 95 1.52 14.56 13.65
N GLU A 96 0.86 15.68 13.95
CA GLU A 96 0.05 16.42 12.98
C GLU A 96 0.91 17.00 11.85
N GLY A 97 2.06 17.61 12.17
CA GLY A 97 3.00 18.10 11.16
C GLY A 97 3.46 17.00 10.19
N ARG A 98 3.92 15.85 10.73
CA ARG A 98 4.31 14.70 9.90
C ARG A 98 3.19 14.14 9.03
N ARG A 99 1.93 14.20 9.49
CA ARG A 99 0.78 13.76 8.69
C ARG A 99 0.57 14.71 7.50
N ALA A 100 0.68 16.01 7.71
CA ALA A 100 0.59 16.99 6.63
C ALA A 100 1.71 16.81 5.60
N ASP A 101 2.94 16.57 6.06
CA ASP A 101 4.09 16.31 5.18
C ASP A 101 3.90 15.01 4.39
N ALA A 102 3.44 13.94 5.03
CA ALA A 102 3.18 12.67 4.37
C ALA A 102 2.11 12.78 3.28
N VAL A 103 1.02 13.52 3.53
CA VAL A 103 -0.04 13.76 2.53
C VAL A 103 0.51 14.56 1.35
N ARG A 104 1.33 15.58 1.60
CA ARG A 104 1.97 16.37 0.55
C ARG A 104 2.91 15.52 -0.31
N THR A 105 3.72 14.67 0.32
CA THR A 105 4.64 13.77 -0.39
C THR A 105 3.87 12.72 -1.19
N ALA A 106 2.81 12.12 -0.62
CA ALA A 106 1.96 11.17 -1.34
C ALA A 106 1.30 11.82 -2.57
N GLY A 107 0.82 13.06 -2.44
CA GLY A 107 0.27 13.81 -3.58
C GLY A 107 1.30 14.07 -4.68
N LYS A 108 2.54 14.43 -4.31
CA LYS A 108 3.64 14.60 -5.28
C LYS A 108 3.99 13.30 -5.99
N LEU A 109 4.11 12.19 -5.24
CA LEU A 109 4.42 10.88 -5.81
C LEU A 109 3.31 10.42 -6.78
N LEU A 110 2.04 10.63 -6.40
CA LEU A 110 0.91 10.32 -7.27
C LEU A 110 0.92 11.15 -8.55
N ALA A 111 1.21 12.45 -8.45
CA ALA A 111 1.31 13.33 -9.62
C ALA A 111 2.41 12.87 -10.60
N VAL A 112 3.59 12.50 -10.07
CA VAL A 112 4.70 11.97 -10.88
C VAL A 112 4.31 10.64 -11.54
N GLN A 113 3.60 9.75 -10.84
CA GLN A 113 3.11 8.50 -11.41
C GLN A 113 2.08 8.72 -12.53
N MET A 114 1.19 9.70 -12.36
CA MET A 114 0.20 10.05 -13.38
C MET A 114 0.85 10.66 -14.63
N GLN A 115 1.86 11.52 -14.47
CA GLN A 115 2.62 12.08 -15.59
C GLN A 115 3.35 10.99 -16.37
N ARG A 116 4.05 10.08 -15.69
CA ARG A 116 4.73 8.94 -16.35
C ARG A 116 3.78 8.06 -17.13
N ARG A 117 2.60 7.73 -16.57
CA ARG A 117 1.58 6.97 -17.29
C ARG A 117 1.06 7.71 -18.52
N ALA A 118 0.85 9.03 -18.43
CA ALA A 118 0.40 9.82 -19.57
C ALA A 118 1.45 9.85 -20.69
N GLU A 119 2.74 10.00 -20.34
CA GLU A 119 3.87 9.93 -21.29
C GLU A 119 3.96 8.55 -21.95
N GLU A 120 3.85 7.47 -21.18
CA GLU A 120 3.84 6.09 -21.69
C GLU A 120 2.66 5.83 -22.64
N GLU A 121 1.47 6.33 -22.32
CA GLU A 121 0.30 6.24 -23.21
C GLU A 121 0.48 7.06 -24.48
N GLU A 122 1.10 8.24 -24.39
CA GLU A 122 1.38 9.08 -25.56
C GLU A 122 2.44 8.46 -26.47
N GLN A 123 3.48 7.84 -25.89
CA GLN A 123 4.47 7.06 -26.63
C GLN A 123 3.83 5.85 -27.32
N ARG A 124 2.99 5.08 -26.63
CA ARG A 124 2.24 3.98 -27.25
C ARG A 124 1.39 4.44 -28.45
N ARG A 125 0.70 5.59 -28.33
CA ARG A 125 -0.07 6.17 -29.44
C ARG A 125 0.82 6.58 -30.62
N LYS A 126 2.03 7.08 -30.37
CA LYS A 126 2.99 7.45 -31.43
C LYS A 126 3.53 6.21 -32.13
N ASP A 127 3.91 5.17 -31.38
CA ASP A 127 4.39 3.90 -31.94
C ASP A 127 3.33 3.21 -32.82
N GLU A 128 2.06 3.22 -32.39
CA GLU A 128 0.93 2.72 -33.17
C GLU A 128 0.70 3.52 -34.47
N GLY A 129 0.89 4.84 -34.43
CA GLY A 129 0.79 5.72 -35.60
C GLY A 129 1.94 5.57 -36.60
N GLU A 130 3.17 5.38 -36.13
CA GLU A 130 4.36 5.14 -36.97
C GLU A 130 4.36 3.73 -37.59
N GLY A 131 3.88 2.72 -36.86
CA GLY A 131 3.68 1.37 -37.41
C GLY A 131 2.64 1.34 -38.55
N GLY A 132 1.63 2.22 -38.49
CA GLY A 132 0.67 2.42 -39.58
C GLY A 132 1.25 3.11 -40.82
N ARG A 133 2.22 4.02 -40.65
CA ARG A 133 2.94 4.66 -41.77
C ARG A 133 3.94 3.72 -42.42
N ARG A 134 4.75 2.99 -41.63
CA ARG A 134 5.69 1.99 -42.15
C ARG A 134 5.03 0.88 -42.95
N ARG A 135 3.82 0.44 -42.60
CA ARG A 135 3.07 -0.53 -43.42
C ARG A 135 2.64 0.03 -44.77
N ARG A 136 2.35 1.33 -44.84
CA ARG A 136 2.04 2.02 -46.10
C ARG A 136 3.28 2.18 -46.97
N ASP A 137 4.41 2.54 -46.37
CA ASP A 137 5.68 2.71 -47.09
C ASP A 137 6.24 1.37 -47.64
N VAL A 138 5.97 0.24 -46.97
CA VAL A 138 6.37 -1.10 -47.44
C VAL A 138 5.46 -1.64 -48.56
N GLU A 139 4.21 -1.16 -48.67
CA GLU A 139 3.32 -1.51 -49.79
C GLU A 139 3.64 -0.71 -51.08
N GLU A 140 4.41 0.39 -51.00
CA GLU A 140 4.79 1.25 -52.13
C GLU A 140 6.19 0.94 -52.73
N GLU A 141 6.98 0.03 -52.17
CA GLU A 141 8.19 -0.48 -52.84
C GLU A 141 7.78 -1.39 -54.01
N GLU A 142 7.70 -0.82 -55.22
CA GLU A 142 7.46 -1.54 -56.48
C GLU A 142 8.43 -2.75 -56.62
N GLU A 143 7.87 -3.96 -56.70
CA GLU A 143 8.62 -5.16 -57.10
C GLU A 143 9.22 -4.93 -58.50
N ALA A 144 10.55 -4.82 -58.58
CA ALA A 144 11.25 -4.73 -59.84
C ALA A 144 11.07 -6.03 -60.65
N VAL A 145 10.29 -5.96 -61.72
CA VAL A 145 10.05 -7.09 -62.63
C VAL A 145 11.34 -7.40 -63.42
N PRO A 146 11.85 -8.65 -63.45
CA PRO A 146 13.05 -8.98 -64.19
C PRO A 146 12.86 -8.78 -65.71
N GLU A 147 13.80 -8.09 -66.38
CA GLU A 147 13.70 -7.75 -67.81
C GLU A 147 13.89 -8.96 -68.76
N GLU A 148 14.54 -10.04 -68.29
CA GLU A 148 14.81 -11.22 -69.13
C GLU A 148 13.69 -12.25 -69.05
N GLY A 149 12.99 -12.46 -70.17
CA GLY A 149 11.97 -13.51 -70.34
C GLY A 149 10.52 -13.03 -70.30
N LEU A 150 10.27 -11.72 -70.26
CA LEU A 150 8.92 -11.14 -70.35
C LEU A 150 8.27 -11.50 -71.69
N VAL A 151 7.15 -12.22 -71.62
CA VAL A 151 6.26 -12.52 -72.75
C VAL A 151 4.99 -11.70 -72.54
N TYR A 152 4.70 -10.77 -73.45
CA TYR A 152 3.47 -9.98 -73.39
C TYR A 152 2.26 -10.88 -73.65
N VAL A 153 1.11 -10.54 -73.07
CA VAL A 153 -0.12 -11.35 -73.16
C VAL A 153 -0.52 -11.63 -74.62
N ASP A 154 -0.28 -10.68 -75.50
CA ASP A 154 -0.61 -10.79 -76.93
C ASP A 154 0.37 -11.70 -77.71
N GLU A 155 1.53 -12.02 -77.13
CA GLU A 155 2.58 -12.85 -77.74
C GLU A 155 2.55 -14.32 -77.29
N LEU A 156 1.67 -14.67 -76.33
CA LEU A 156 1.58 -16.00 -75.73
C LEU A 156 1.37 -17.13 -76.76
N GLN A 157 0.68 -16.84 -77.87
CA GLN A 157 0.37 -17.82 -78.92
C GLN A 157 1.36 -17.80 -80.10
N MET A 158 2.33 -16.88 -80.11
CA MET A 158 3.32 -16.76 -81.18
C MET A 158 4.50 -17.71 -80.98
N SER A 159 5.09 -18.20 -82.07
CA SER A 159 6.32 -18.99 -82.03
C SER A 159 7.55 -18.13 -81.70
N GLN A 160 8.63 -18.73 -81.19
CA GLN A 160 9.84 -17.97 -80.82
C GLN A 160 10.46 -17.19 -81.99
N ALA A 161 10.31 -17.70 -83.22
CA ALA A 161 10.83 -17.03 -84.43
C ALA A 161 10.02 -15.76 -84.77
N GLU A 162 8.69 -15.79 -84.61
CA GLU A 162 7.84 -14.62 -84.87
C GLU A 162 8.03 -13.52 -83.81
N ARG A 163 8.41 -13.89 -82.58
CA ARG A 163 8.72 -12.94 -81.50
C ARG A 163 10.02 -12.17 -81.72
N GLN A 164 11.02 -12.77 -82.38
CA GLN A 164 12.28 -12.06 -82.71
C GLN A 164 12.14 -11.10 -83.89
N GLN A 165 11.10 -11.25 -84.71
CA GLN A 165 10.87 -10.41 -85.88
C GLN A 165 10.13 -9.10 -85.56
N ASN A 166 9.40 -9.07 -84.44
CA ASN A 166 8.63 -7.92 -83.94
C ASN A 166 9.35 -7.11 -82.85
N ARG A 167 10.54 -7.53 -82.42
CA ARG A 167 11.42 -6.77 -81.51
C ARG A 167 12.41 -5.93 -82.30
#